data_AF-A0A3M0IM59-F1
#
_entry.id   AF-A0A3M0IM59-F1
#
_cell.length_a   1.000
_cell.length_b   1.000
_cell.length_c   1.000
_cell.angle_alpha   90.00
_cell.angle_beta   90.00
_cell.angle_gamma   90.00
#
_symmetry.space_group_name_H-M   'P 1'
#
loop_
_entity.id
_entity.type
_entity.pdbx_description
1 polymer ?
#
loop_
_entity_poly.entity_id
_entity_poly.type
_entity_poly.pdbx_seq_one_letter_code
_entity_poly.pdbx_strand_id
1 'polypeptide(L)'
;MGRIYFNERTYSAAADGCITAASGLGSSSFSIFNDSRKTVEVFRGFTCDNGAPVATVGPHGATNGVVTRTVHGGLFGDDGAVGSFRVIHDHEW
;
A
#
# COMPACT_ATOMS: atom_id res chain seq x y z
N MET A 1 10.06 -12.58 -10.84
CA MET A 1 8.59 -12.57 -10.92
C MET A 1 8.07 -12.63 -9.50
N GLY A 2 7.24 -11.67 -9.07
CA GLY A 2 6.67 -11.66 -7.73
C GLY A 2 5.33 -10.95 -7.76
N ARG A 3 4.50 -11.18 -6.75
CA ARG A 3 3.16 -10.61 -6.64
C ARG A 3 3.03 -9.85 -5.33
N ILE A 4 2.20 -8.81 -5.35
CA ILE A 4 1.85 -8.03 -4.17
C ILE A 4 0.36 -8.23 -3.98
N TYR A 5 0.00 -8.79 -2.84
CA TYR A 5 -1.37 -9.01 -2.44
C TYR A 5 -1.73 -7.87 -1.51
N PHE A 6 -2.74 -7.08 -1.87
CA PHE A 6 -3.23 -6.00 -1.03
C PHE A 6 -4.72 -6.23 -0.80
N ASN A 7 -5.06 -6.55 0.44
CA ASN A 7 -6.39 -6.97 0.86
C ASN A 7 -6.91 -8.12 -0.02
N GLU A 8 -8.01 -7.94 -0.74
CA GLU A 8 -8.53 -8.93 -1.70
C GLU A 8 -7.96 -8.77 -3.13
N ARG A 9 -7.09 -7.79 -3.37
CA ARG A 9 -6.55 -7.46 -4.70
C ARG A 9 -5.15 -8.01 -4.87
N THR A 10 -4.81 -8.41 -6.09
CA THR A 10 -3.47 -8.88 -6.45
C THR A 10 -2.87 -7.99 -7.52
N TYR A 11 -1.63 -7.58 -7.30
CA TYR A 11 -0.84 -6.73 -8.17
C TYR A 11 0.46 -7.41 -8.55
N SER A 12 1.01 -7.05 -9.70
CA SER A 12 2.34 -7.50 -10.13
C SER A 12 3.40 -6.70 -9.39
N ALA A 13 4.43 -7.35 -8.84
CA ALA A 13 5.59 -6.66 -8.28
C ALA A 13 6.50 -6.03 -9.35
N ALA A 14 6.14 -6.16 -10.62
CA ALA A 14 6.74 -5.40 -11.72
C ALA A 14 6.02 -4.06 -11.96
N ALA A 15 4.91 -3.79 -11.25
CA ALA A 15 4.26 -2.49 -11.30
C ALA A 15 5.19 -1.45 -10.70
N ASP A 16 5.64 -0.53 -11.55
CA ASP A 16 6.42 0.64 -11.17
C ASP A 16 5.50 1.85 -11.03
N GLY A 17 5.84 2.78 -10.15
CA GLY A 17 5.04 3.95 -9.84
C GLY A 17 4.07 3.76 -8.67
N CYS A 18 3.17 4.73 -8.50
CA CYS A 18 2.22 4.75 -7.40
C CYS A 18 0.94 4.01 -7.76
N ILE A 19 0.67 2.91 -7.06
CA ILE A 19 -0.53 2.10 -7.26
C ILE A 19 -1.51 2.40 -6.15
N THR A 20 -2.67 2.95 -6.50
CA THR A 20 -3.77 3.14 -5.54
C THR A 20 -4.41 1.80 -5.19
N ALA A 21 -4.51 1.52 -3.90
CA ALA A 21 -5.13 0.32 -3.35
C ALA A 21 -6.15 0.69 -2.28
N ALA A 22 -7.43 0.60 -2.63
CA ALA A 22 -8.50 0.72 -1.66
C ALA A 22 -8.73 -0.62 -0.96
N SER A 23 -8.79 -0.59 0.38
CA SER A 23 -9.54 -1.59 1.13
C SER A 23 -11.02 -1.32 0.88
N GLY A 24 -11.84 -2.35 0.61
CA GLY A 24 -13.25 -2.21 0.23
C GLY A 24 -14.05 -1.21 1.09
N LEU A 25 -15.11 -0.63 0.51
CA LEU A 25 -15.94 0.44 1.10
C LEU A 25 -16.22 0.17 2.60
N GLY A 26 -15.82 1.09 3.48
CA GLY A 26 -16.02 1.01 4.93
C GLY A 26 -14.98 0.18 5.71
N SER A 27 -14.02 -0.47 5.05
CA SER A 27 -12.93 -1.15 5.73
C SER A 27 -11.84 -0.16 6.14
N SER A 28 -11.52 -0.11 7.43
CA SER A 28 -10.47 0.75 7.99
C SER A 28 -9.13 0.04 8.15
N SER A 29 -9.06 -1.24 7.80
CA SER A 29 -7.84 -2.04 7.83
C SER A 29 -7.34 -2.34 6.42
N PHE A 30 -6.03 -2.50 6.30
CA PHE A 30 -5.38 -3.02 5.11
C PHE A 30 -4.43 -4.15 5.51
N SER A 31 -4.29 -5.11 4.61
CA SER A 31 -3.31 -6.19 4.72
C SER A 31 -2.54 -6.24 3.43
N ILE A 32 -1.22 -6.23 3.48
CA ILE A 32 -0.37 -6.33 2.32
C ILE A 32 0.64 -7.45 2.51
N PHE A 33 0.78 -8.28 1.49
CA PHE A 33 1.77 -9.35 1.43
C PHE A 33 2.56 -9.21 0.14
N ASN A 34 3.87 -9.06 0.29
CA ASN A 34 4.79 -8.93 -0.80
C ASN A 34 5.50 -10.26 -1.00
N ASP A 35 5.05 -11.06 -1.96
CA ASP A 35 5.70 -12.32 -2.36
C ASP A 35 6.92 -12.08 -3.27
N SER A 36 7.26 -10.83 -3.57
CA SER A 36 8.37 -10.50 -4.43
C SER A 36 9.67 -10.31 -3.67
N ARG A 37 10.77 -10.21 -4.43
CA ARG A 37 12.09 -9.84 -3.91
C ARG A 37 12.33 -8.33 -3.81
N LYS A 38 11.33 -7.51 -4.12
CA LYS A 38 11.43 -6.04 -4.08
C LYS A 38 10.92 -5.53 -2.73
N THR A 39 11.16 -4.25 -2.44
CA THR A 39 10.59 -3.59 -1.27
C THR A 39 9.33 -2.84 -1.70
N VAL A 40 8.30 -2.83 -0.84
CA VAL A 40 7.04 -2.13 -1.10
C VAL A 40 6.80 -1.12 0.01
N GLU A 41 6.59 0.12 -0.36
CA GLU A 41 6.24 1.18 0.55
C GLU A 41 4.77 1.52 0.40
N VAL A 42 4.05 1.52 1.51
CA VAL A 42 2.63 1.86 1.59
C VAL A 42 2.51 3.28 2.13
N PHE A 43 1.69 4.07 1.46
CA PHE A 43 1.38 5.45 1.76
C PHE A 43 -0.09 5.59 2.12
N ARG A 44 -0.37 6.63 2.89
CA ARG A 44 -1.73 7.02 3.20
C ARG A 44 -2.30 7.89 2.07
N GLY A 45 -3.44 7.51 1.50
CA GLY A 45 -4.19 8.29 0.53
C GLY A 45 -4.13 7.66 -0.86
N PHE A 46 -4.63 8.40 -1.85
CA PHE A 46 -4.66 7.98 -3.27
C PHE A 46 -3.33 8.17 -3.99
N THR A 47 -2.40 8.89 -3.36
CA THR A 47 -1.13 9.31 -3.95
C THR A 47 0.02 9.01 -3.02
N CYS A 48 1.15 8.61 -3.59
CA CYS A 48 2.41 8.35 -2.88
C CYS A 48 3.18 9.65 -2.56
N ASP A 49 2.56 10.80 -2.79
CA ASP A 49 3.09 12.14 -2.51
C ASP A 49 2.65 12.66 -1.13
N ASN A 50 1.84 11.89 -0.39
CA ASN A 50 1.28 12.30 0.89
C ASN A 50 2.28 12.21 2.07
N GLY A 51 3.59 12.31 1.80
CA GLY A 51 4.66 12.27 2.79
C GLY A 51 5.29 10.89 3.01
N ALA A 52 5.71 10.62 4.24
CA ALA A 52 6.45 9.41 4.58
C ALA A 52 5.58 8.13 4.45
N PRO A 53 6.16 6.99 4.04
CA PRO A 53 5.42 5.74 4.01
C PRO A 53 4.95 5.36 5.40
N VAL A 54 3.71 4.88 5.49
CA VAL A 54 3.11 4.39 6.73
C VAL A 54 3.48 2.97 7.06
N ALA A 55 3.92 2.20 6.06
CA ALA A 55 4.49 0.89 6.26
C ALA A 55 5.47 0.57 5.12
N THR A 56 6.54 -0.14 5.46
CA THR A 56 7.52 -0.64 4.49
C THR A 56 7.59 -2.15 4.62
N VAL A 57 7.42 -2.84 3.50
CA VAL A 57 7.33 -4.30 3.42
C VAL A 57 8.50 -4.79 2.58
N GLY A 58 9.41 -5.50 3.25
CA GLY A 58 10.57 -6.09 2.57
C GLY A 58 10.21 -7.28 1.68
N PRO A 59 11.24 -7.87 1.05
CA PRO A 59 11.14 -9.10 0.28
C PRO A 59 10.45 -10.23 1.05
N HIS A 60 9.45 -10.88 0.45
CA HIS A 60 8.67 -11.95 1.12
C HIS A 60 8.02 -11.52 2.46
N GLY A 61 7.82 -10.21 2.65
CA GLY A 61 7.27 -9.63 3.87
C GLY A 61 5.75 -9.50 3.83
N ALA A 62 5.13 -9.50 5.01
CA ALA A 62 3.73 -9.17 5.19
C ALA A 62 3.60 -8.05 6.23
N THR A 63 2.64 -7.15 6.03
CA THR A 63 2.21 -6.23 7.09
C THR A 63 0.71 -5.98 6.99
N ASN A 64 0.13 -5.58 8.10
CA ASN A 64 -1.26 -5.20 8.19
C ASN A 64 -1.35 -4.00 9.11
N GLY A 65 -2.25 -3.10 8.78
CA GLY A 65 -2.44 -1.87 9.53
C GLY A 65 -3.90 -1.47 9.56
N VAL A 66 -4.27 -0.71 10.59
CA VAL A 66 -5.55 -0.03 10.65
C VAL A 66 -5.28 1.44 10.37
N VAL A 67 -5.84 1.97 9.29
CA VAL A 67 -5.83 3.40 9.05
C VAL A 67 -7.00 3.99 9.81
N THR A 68 -6.68 4.66 10.91
CA THR A 68 -7.68 5.39 11.69
C THR A 68 -8.26 6.53 10.85
N ARG A 69 -9.59 6.67 10.93
CA ARG A 69 -10.39 7.70 10.27
C ARG A 69 -9.79 9.08 10.61
N THR A 70 -9.08 9.71 9.67
CA THR A 70 -8.56 11.07 9.90
C THR A 70 -9.69 12.03 9.56
N VAL A 71 -10.46 12.41 10.58
CA VAL A 71 -11.60 13.35 10.49
C VAL A 71 -11.21 14.81 10.20
N HIS A 72 -10.01 15.06 9.68
CA HIS A 72 -9.59 16.40 9.25
C HIS A 72 -8.66 16.31 8.04
N GLY A 73 -9.22 16.53 6.85
CA GLY A 73 -8.49 17.06 5.69
C GLY A 73 -7.64 16.09 4.86
N GLY A 74 -7.56 14.80 5.19
CA GLY A 74 -6.98 13.77 4.33
C GLY A 74 -8.07 12.84 3.82
N LEU A 75 -8.05 12.49 2.54
CA LEU A 75 -9.08 11.72 1.81
C LEU A 75 -9.23 10.25 2.30
N PHE A 76 -9.46 10.06 3.59
CA PHE A 76 -9.86 8.82 4.26
C PHE A 76 -11.29 9.00 4.74
N GLY A 77 -12.20 9.15 3.77
CA GLY A 77 -13.63 9.35 4.02
C GLY A 77 -14.39 8.04 4.19
N ASP A 78 -15.70 8.18 4.38
CA ASP A 78 -16.69 7.12 4.58
C ASP A 78 -16.77 6.08 3.43
N ASP A 79 -16.03 6.31 2.34
CA ASP A 79 -15.88 5.43 1.17
C ASP A 79 -14.78 4.34 1.34
N GLY A 80 -14.16 4.21 2.52
CA GLY A 80 -13.18 3.16 2.83
C GLY A 80 -11.73 3.65 2.90
N ALA A 81 -10.85 2.85 3.55
CA ALA A 81 -9.44 3.19 3.66
C ALA A 81 -8.77 3.04 2.29
N VAL A 82 -8.39 4.17 1.70
CA VAL A 82 -7.59 4.17 0.47
C VAL A 82 -6.12 4.35 0.82
N GLY A 83 -5.36 3.27 0.65
CA GLY A 83 -3.92 3.31 0.65
C GLY A 83 -3.41 3.47 -0.78
N SER A 84 -2.16 3.87 -0.91
CA SER A 84 -1.42 3.67 -2.15
C SER A 84 -0.12 2.99 -1.81
N PHE A 85 0.44 2.21 -2.71
CA PHE A 85 1.75 1.63 -2.50
C PHE A 85 2.60 1.83 -3.73
N ARG A 86 3.90 1.93 -3.53
CA ARG A 86 4.88 1.90 -4.61
C ARG A 86 5.85 0.77 -4.37
N VAL A 87 6.23 0.12 -5.46
CA VAL A 87 7.27 -0.89 -5.42
C VAL A 87 8.59 -0.18 -5.66
N ILE A 88 9.42 -0.13 -4.62
CA ILE A 88 10.79 0.35 -4.76
C ILE A 88 11.68 -0.82 -5.11
N HIS A 89 12.30 -0.72 -6.28
CA HIS A 89 13.39 -1.61 -6.64
C HIS A 89 14.64 -1.09 -5.93
N ASP A 90 15.26 -1.94 -5.11
CA ASP A 90 16.67 -1.75 -4.83
C ASP A 90 17.40 -2.05 -6.15
N HIS A 91 17.74 -0.99 -6.86
CA HIS A 91 18.67 -1.04 -7.97
C HIS A 91 19.99 -0.51 -7.44
N GLU A 92 20.59 -1.24 -6.51
CA GLU A 92 22.04 -1.26 -6.42
C GLU A 92 22.56 -1.89 -7.71
N TRP A 93 23.28 -1.11 -8.52
CA TRP A 93 24.45 -1.50 -9.33
C TRP A 93 25.16 -0.20 -9.74
#